data_AF-A0A0J7KB61-F1
#
_entry.id   AF-A0A0J7KB61-F1
#
_cell.length_a   1.000
_cell.length_b   1.000
_cell.length_c   1.000
_cell.angle_alpha   90.00
_cell.angle_beta   90.00
_cell.angle_gamma   90.00
#
_symmetry.space_group_name_H-M   'P 1'
#
loop_
_entity.id
_entity.type
_entity.pdbx_description
1 polymer ?
#
loop_
_entity_poly.entity_id
_entity_poly.type
_entity_poly.pdbx_seq_one_letter_code
_entity_poly.pdbx_strand_id
1 'polypeptide(L)'
;MVVNTDKHDETGTHWLSIYLQNEQTLEFYDSFGLPPEVYGEDISRFVKKYSDVVWNSTPVQSLTSNVCGQFCIYFIVKRSQGFCMKMIVSPLVGKKNDFRMYQFVKKRYGVNMIFKK
;
A
#
# COMPACT_ATOMS: atom_id res chain seq x y z
N MET A 1 4.39 -0.33 8.42
CA MET A 1 4.61 1.13 8.31
C MET A 1 3.86 1.65 7.11
N VAL A 2 3.36 2.88 7.16
CA VAL A 2 2.84 3.61 6.00
C VAL A 2 3.84 4.71 5.68
N VAL A 3 4.23 4.85 4.42
CA VAL A 3 5.29 5.76 3.96
C VAL A 3 4.73 6.64 2.84
N ASN A 4 5.08 7.92 2.83
CA ASN A 4 4.79 8.82 1.71
C ASN A 4 5.98 8.82 0.74
N THR A 5 5.70 8.88 -0.56
CA THR A 5 6.76 8.96 -1.59
C THR A 5 7.38 10.33 -1.74
N ASP A 6 6.70 11.38 -1.28
CA ASP A 6 7.26 12.73 -1.33
C ASP A 6 8.08 13.02 -0.09
N LYS A 7 8.91 14.06 -0.20
CA LYS A 7 9.63 14.59 0.96
C LYS A 7 8.64 15.10 2.01
N HIS A 8 9.09 15.07 3.26
CA HIS A 8 8.29 15.47 4.43
C HIS A 8 7.75 16.91 4.39
N ASP A 9 8.33 17.79 3.57
CA ASP A 9 7.96 19.19 3.36
C ASP A 9 7.03 19.41 2.16
N GLU A 10 6.69 18.35 1.43
CA GLU A 10 5.80 18.37 0.27
C GLU A 10 4.41 17.82 0.59
N THR A 11 3.43 18.11 -0.28
CA THR A 11 2.01 17.78 -0.05
C THR A 11 1.69 16.29 0.05
N GLY A 12 2.59 15.41 -0.38
CA GLY A 12 2.42 13.97 -0.39
C GLY A 12 1.60 13.48 -1.58
N THR A 13 2.25 12.79 -2.51
CA THR A 13 1.65 12.38 -3.79
C THR A 13 1.14 10.95 -3.77
N HIS A 14 1.85 10.04 -3.06
CA HIS A 14 1.48 8.63 -3.03
C HIS A 14 1.83 7.98 -1.69
N TRP A 15 1.01 7.01 -1.27
CA TRP A 15 1.18 6.29 -0.01
C TRP A 15 1.48 4.82 -0.28
N LEU A 16 2.49 4.31 0.43
CA LEU A 16 3.01 2.95 0.34
C LEU A 16 2.89 2.27 1.70
N SER A 17 2.72 0.94 1.70
CA SER A 17 2.83 0.14 2.92
C SER A 17 4.07 -0.72 2.89
N ILE A 18 4.80 -0.74 4.01
CA ILE A 18 5.94 -1.62 4.22
C ILE A 18 5.66 -2.51 5.43
N TYR A 19 5.90 -3.81 5.31
CA TYR A 19 5.74 -4.77 6.40
C TYR A 19 6.98 -5.65 6.52
N LEU A 20 7.57 -5.72 7.71
CA LEU A 20 8.67 -6.65 7.98
C LEU A 20 8.07 -7.98 8.41
N GLN A 21 8.24 -9.00 7.58
CA GLN A 21 7.81 -10.36 7.93
C GLN A 21 8.74 -10.97 8.99
N ASN A 22 10.02 -10.65 8.91
CA ASN A 22 11.07 -10.97 9.87
C ASN A 22 12.26 -9.99 9.65
N GLU A 23 13.40 -10.23 10.29
CA GLU A 23 14.59 -9.36 10.18
C GLU A 23 15.18 -9.28 8.76
N GLN A 24 14.88 -10.25 7.89
CA GLN A 24 15.49 -10.44 6.57
C GLN A 24 14.51 -10.20 5.41
N THR A 25 13.22 -10.43 5.63
CA THR A 25 12.17 -10.35 4.61
C THR A 25 11.31 -9.10 4.80
N LEU A 26 11.35 -8.21 3.81
CA LEU A 26 10.53 -7.02 3.70
C LEU A 26 9.46 -7.20 2.61
N GLU A 27 8.21 -6.95 2.99
CA GLU A 27 7.09 -6.82 2.06
C GLU A 27 6.88 -5.33 1.73
N PHE A 28 7.02 -4.98 0.45
CA PHE A 28 6.75 -3.66 -0.12
C PHE A 28 5.41 -3.70 -0.86
N TYR A 29 4.41 -2.99 -0.36
CA TYR A 29 3.08 -2.94 -0.94
C TYR A 29 2.80 -1.57 -1.55
N ASP A 30 2.44 -1.60 -2.83
CA ASP A 30 1.96 -0.46 -3.60
C ASP A 30 0.62 -0.81 -4.26
N SER A 31 -0.41 0.03 -4.08
CA SER A 31 -1.71 -0.21 -4.71
C SER A 31 -1.69 -0.10 -6.25
N PHE A 32 -0.67 0.54 -6.84
CA PHE A 32 -0.42 0.52 -8.29
C PHE A 32 0.45 -0.67 -8.75
N GLY A 33 0.97 -1.47 -7.83
CA GLY A 33 1.77 -2.66 -8.14
C GLY A 33 3.15 -2.36 -8.71
N LEU A 34 3.71 -1.18 -8.41
CA LEU A 34 5.04 -0.78 -8.85
C LEU A 34 6.11 -1.30 -7.87
N PRO A 35 7.30 -1.67 -8.39
CA PRO A 35 8.39 -2.14 -7.56
C PRO A 35 9.10 -0.96 -6.85
N PRO A 36 9.79 -1.18 -5.72
CA PRO A 36 10.36 -0.10 -4.91
C PRO A 36 11.38 0.79 -5.62
N GLU A 37 12.02 0.31 -6.69
CA GLU A 37 13.05 1.02 -7.46
C GLU A 37 12.52 2.27 -8.17
N VAL A 38 11.21 2.38 -8.40
CA VAL A 38 10.63 3.53 -9.12
C VAL A 38 10.53 4.78 -8.26
N TYR A 39 10.64 4.66 -6.93
CA TYR A 39 10.39 5.76 -5.98
C TYR A 39 11.66 6.48 -5.51
N GLY A 40 12.74 6.35 -6.28
CA GLY A 40 13.98 7.08 -6.03
C GLY A 40 14.92 6.42 -5.01
N GLU A 41 16.02 7.11 -4.74
CA GLU A 41 17.15 6.53 -4.01
C GLU A 41 16.85 6.22 -2.55
N ASP A 42 16.02 7.00 -1.86
CA ASP A 42 15.79 6.81 -0.42
C ASP A 42 15.00 5.53 -0.13
N ILE A 43 13.93 5.29 -0.89
CA ILE A 43 13.16 4.04 -0.81
C ILE A 43 14.03 2.87 -1.28
N SER A 44 14.74 3.02 -2.40
CA SER A 44 15.64 1.97 -2.90
C SER A 44 16.72 1.60 -1.88
N ARG A 45 17.35 2.60 -1.23
CA ARG A 45 18.39 2.41 -0.21
C ARG A 45 17.80 1.78 1.05
N PHE A 46 16.57 2.12 1.42
CA PHE A 46 15.90 1.51 2.56
C PHE A 46 15.62 0.02 2.34
N VAL A 47 15.03 -0.35 1.19
CA VAL A 47 14.69 -1.77 0.91
C VAL A 47 15.92 -2.64 0.72
N LYS A 48 17.03 -2.10 0.19
CA LYS A 48 18.31 -2.80 0.02
C LYS A 48 18.99 -3.23 1.33
N LYS A 49 18.48 -2.78 2.49
CA LYS A 49 18.96 -3.25 3.80
C LYS A 49 18.50 -4.67 4.13
N TYR A 50 17.53 -5.19 3.38
CA TYR A 50 16.93 -6.50 3.60
C TYR A 50 17.40 -7.46 2.51
N SER A 51 17.61 -8.72 2.88
CA SER A 51 18.09 -9.76 1.94
C SER A 51 17.00 -10.27 1.02
N ASP A 52 15.74 -10.18 1.45
CA ASP A 52 14.58 -10.63 0.69
C ASP A 52 13.53 -9.50 0.64
N VAL A 53 13.24 -9.01 -0.56
CA VAL A 53 12.27 -7.94 -0.79
C VAL A 53 11.19 -8.47 -1.71
N VAL A 54 9.97 -8.57 -1.17
CA VAL A 54 8.79 -9.05 -1.89
C VAL A 54 7.86 -7.88 -2.14
N TRP A 55 7.36 -7.73 -3.36
CA TRP A 55 6.37 -6.72 -3.70
C TRP A 55 5.20 -7.30 -4.48
N ASN A 56 4.08 -6.58 -4.49
CA ASN A 56 2.97 -6.92 -5.38
C ASN A 56 3.17 -6.27 -6.75
N SER A 57 2.97 -7.04 -7.82
CA SER A 57 3.06 -6.58 -9.21
C SER A 57 1.70 -6.41 -9.89
N THR A 58 0.61 -6.53 -9.12
CA THR A 58 -0.75 -6.37 -9.61
C THR A 58 -1.30 -5.01 -9.19
N PRO A 59 -1.67 -4.12 -10.15
CA PRO A 59 -2.37 -2.89 -9.84
C PRO A 59 -3.79 -3.21 -9.35
N VAL A 60 -4.15 -2.69 -8.18
CA VAL A 60 -5.46 -2.91 -7.55
C VAL A 60 -6.27 -1.62 -7.40
N GLN A 61 -5.63 -0.46 -7.63
CA GLN A 61 -6.24 0.87 -7.57
C GLN A 61 -6.33 1.52 -8.96
N SER A 62 -7.37 2.33 -9.20
CA SER A 62 -7.44 3.21 -10.38
C SER A 62 -6.43 4.35 -10.31
N LEU A 63 -5.76 4.66 -11.43
CA LEU A 63 -4.81 5.79 -11.54
C LEU A 63 -5.44 7.15 -11.25
N THR A 64 -6.76 7.28 -11.40
CA THR A 64 -7.51 8.51 -11.14
C THR A 64 -8.00 8.65 -9.70
N SER A 65 -7.89 7.58 -8.89
CA SER A 65 -8.43 7.58 -7.54
C SER A 65 -7.41 8.03 -6.51
N ASN A 66 -7.90 8.71 -5.47
CA ASN A 66 -7.11 9.26 -4.37
C ASN A 66 -7.07 8.35 -3.13
N VAL A 67 -7.27 7.03 -3.28
CA VAL A 67 -7.48 6.11 -2.15
C VAL A 67 -6.30 5.20 -1.78
N CYS A 68 -5.08 5.53 -2.21
CA CYS A 68 -3.88 4.74 -1.91
C CYS A 68 -3.65 4.57 -0.40
N GLY A 69 -3.95 5.60 0.40
CA GLY A 69 -3.91 5.51 1.87
C GLY A 69 -4.86 4.45 2.44
N GLN A 70 -6.07 4.31 1.90
CA GLN A 70 -7.04 3.32 2.34
C GLN A 70 -6.60 1.89 1.96
N PHE A 71 -5.97 1.71 0.79
CA PHE A 71 -5.32 0.46 0.44
C PHE A 71 -4.18 0.13 1.42
N CYS A 72 -3.36 1.12 1.78
CA CYS A 72 -2.28 0.95 2.77
C CYS A 72 -2.82 0.47 4.13
N ILE A 73 -3.89 1.12 4.62
CA ILE A 73 -4.57 0.74 5.87
C ILE A 73 -5.13 -0.68 5.77
N TYR A 74 -5.81 -1.02 4.67
CA TYR A 74 -6.35 -2.35 4.46
C TYR A 74 -5.26 -3.42 4.49
N PHE A 75 -4.15 -3.20 3.77
CA PHE A 75 -3.01 -4.09 3.74
C PHE A 75 -2.43 -4.32 5.13
N ILE A 76 -2.13 -3.27 5.89
CA ILE A 76 -1.54 -3.39 7.24
C ILE A 76 -2.48 -4.13 8.18
N VAL A 77 -3.77 -3.76 8.21
CA VAL A 77 -4.75 -4.45 9.06
C VAL A 77 -4.81 -5.93 8.72
N LYS A 78 -4.77 -6.30 7.44
CA LYS A 78 -4.78 -7.71 7.03
C LYS A 78 -3.48 -8.43 7.35
N ARG A 79 -2.31 -7.79 7.19
CA ARG A 79 -1.03 -8.38 7.62
C ARG A 79 -1.01 -8.63 9.13
N SER A 80 -1.48 -7.68 9.94
CA SER A 80 -1.61 -7.83 11.39
C SER A 80 -2.60 -8.93 11.81
N GLN A 81 -3.51 -9.34 10.92
CA GLN A 81 -4.42 -10.48 11.12
C GLN A 81 -3.84 -11.82 10.62
N GLY A 82 -2.58 -11.85 10.18
CA GLY A 82 -1.89 -13.06 9.73
C GLY A 82 -2.05 -13.41 8.26
N PHE A 83 -2.78 -12.64 7.45
CA PHE A 83 -2.93 -12.90 6.01
C PHE A 83 -1.66 -12.51 5.26
N CYS A 84 -1.08 -13.38 4.43
CA CYS A 84 0.08 -12.99 3.59
C CYS A 84 -0.33 -12.09 2.42
N MET A 85 0.65 -11.36 1.83
CA MET A 85 0.40 -10.41 0.73
C MET A 85 -0.45 -11.00 -0.41
N LYS A 86 -0.16 -12.24 -0.84
CA LYS A 86 -0.93 -12.91 -1.90
C LYS A 86 -2.41 -13.03 -1.54
N MET A 87 -2.74 -13.44 -0.31
CA MET A 87 -4.13 -13.56 0.15
C MET A 87 -4.85 -12.21 0.23
N ILE A 88 -4.10 -11.11 0.41
CA ILE A 88 -4.64 -9.76 0.47
C ILE A 88 -4.91 -9.21 -0.95
N VAL A 89 -3.97 -9.44 -1.87
CA VAL A 89 -3.99 -8.87 -3.23
C VAL A 89 -4.88 -9.66 -4.18
N SER A 90 -4.88 -11.00 -4.14
CA SER A 90 -5.64 -11.83 -5.10
C SER A 90 -7.15 -11.52 -5.14
N PRO A 91 -7.85 -11.22 -4.03
CA PRO A 91 -9.27 -10.83 -4.06
C PRO A 91 -9.55 -9.42 -4.60
N LEU A 92 -8.49 -8.67 -4.95
CA LEU A 92 -8.54 -7.28 -5.42
C LEU A 92 -8.21 -7.16 -6.92
N VAL A 93 -8.10 -8.25 -7.69
CA VAL A 93 -7.85 -8.17 -9.15
C VAL A 93 -9.11 -7.76 -9.95
N GLY A 94 -10.18 -7.30 -9.28
CA GLY A 94 -11.48 -6.96 -9.89
C GLY A 94 -11.79 -5.46 -9.96
N LYS A 95 -12.97 -5.13 -10.53
CA LYS A 95 -13.48 -3.74 -10.57
C LYS A 95 -14.03 -3.30 -9.20
N LYS A 96 -14.06 -1.98 -8.96
CA LYS A 96 -14.65 -1.31 -7.78
C LYS A 96 -13.86 -1.45 -6.47
N ASN A 97 -12.57 -1.77 -6.50
CA ASN A 97 -11.76 -1.86 -5.28
C ASN A 97 -11.68 -0.53 -4.54
N ASP A 98 -11.56 0.58 -5.25
CA ASP A 98 -11.37 1.90 -4.65
C ASP A 98 -12.55 2.27 -3.74
N PHE A 99 -13.77 2.01 -4.20
CA PHE A 99 -14.97 2.17 -3.38
C PHE A 99 -15.03 1.17 -2.23
N ARG A 100 -14.59 -0.08 -2.43
CA ARG A 100 -14.49 -1.08 -1.35
C ARG A 100 -13.52 -0.62 -0.26
N MET A 101 -12.37 -0.05 -0.62
CA MET A 101 -11.37 0.46 0.33
C MET A 101 -11.88 1.69 1.07
N TYR A 102 -12.54 2.61 0.36
CA TYR A 102 -13.23 3.74 0.98
C TYR A 102 -14.24 3.27 2.04
N GLN A 103 -15.13 2.34 1.69
CA GLN A 103 -16.14 1.80 2.61
C GLN A 103 -15.53 1.05 3.78
N PHE A 104 -14.45 0.29 3.55
CA PHE A 104 -13.73 -0.43 4.61
C PHE A 104 -13.26 0.52 5.71
N VAL A 105 -12.57 1.61 5.35
CA VAL A 105 -12.07 2.59 6.31
C VAL A 105 -13.20 3.39 6.94
N LYS A 106 -14.17 3.86 6.14
CA LYS A 106 -15.34 4.59 6.64
C LYS A 106 -16.11 3.80 7.71
N LYS A 107 -16.45 2.53 7.41
CA LYS A 107 -17.20 1.67 8.34
C LYS A 107 -16.40 1.33 9.59
N ARG A 108 -15.08 1.12 9.47
CA ARG A 108 -14.23 0.68 10.58
C ARG A 108 -13.88 1.81 11.55
N TYR A 109 -13.66 3.02 11.06
CA TYR A 109 -13.15 4.13 11.86
C TYR A 109 -14.10 5.32 11.97
N GLY A 110 -15.27 5.28 11.31
CA GLY A 110 -16.26 6.35 11.38
C GLY A 110 -15.83 7.67 10.71
N VAL A 111 -14.81 7.63 9.85
CA VAL A 111 -14.25 8.82 9.19
C VAL A 111 -14.89 9.06 7.82
N ASN A 112 -15.24 10.31 7.55
CA ASN A 112 -15.70 10.75 6.23
C ASN A 112 -14.52 11.38 5.47
N MET A 113 -14.03 10.67 4.46
CA MET A 113 -12.94 11.13 3.60
C MET A 113 -13.50 11.56 2.24
N ILE A 114 -12.76 12.43 1.53
CA ILE A 114 -13.09 12.81 0.16
C ILE A 114 -12.72 11.65 -0.77
N PHE A 115 -13.72 11.07 -1.43
CA PHE A 115 -13.51 10.03 -2.43
C PHE A 115 -13.56 10.63 -3.83
N LYS A 116 -12.44 10.59 -4.55
CA LYS A 116 -12.35 10.96 -5.96
C LYS A 116 -12.19 9.67 -6.78
N LYS A 117 -13.03 9.53 -7.80
CA LYS A 117 -12.97 8.45 -8.78
C LYS A 117 -12.14 8.88 -9.98
#